data_AF-A0A7C4AFF5-F1
#
_entry.id   AF-A0A7C4AFF5-F1
#
_cell.length_a   1.000
_cell.length_b   1.000
_cell.length_c   1.000
_cell.angle_alpha   90.00
_cell.angle_beta   90.00
_cell.angle_gamma   90.00
#
_symmetry.space_group_name_H-M   'P 1'
#
loop_
_entity.id
_entity.type
_entity.pdbx_description
1 polymer ?
#
loop_
_entity_poly.entity_id
_entity_poly.type
_entity_poly.pdbx_seq_one_letter_code
_entity_poly.pdbx_strand_id
1 'polypeptide(L)' 'MAADLTLTAGTEEAAKQILAIGQGLLALMALQTDKPEATKLAQALAVKQDGLSVVVTLRLPAGDAVELIKQHQAKQARKP' A
#
# COMPACT_ATOMS: atom_id res chain seq x y z
N MET A 1 10.76 -5.08 7.10
CA MET A 1 11.44 -4.45 5.94
C MET A 1 10.66 -3.20 5.56
N ALA A 2 11.32 -2.18 5.00
CA ALA A 2 10.67 -0.98 4.50
C ALA A 2 11.01 -0.77 3.02
N ALA A 3 10.02 -0.40 2.22
CA ALA A 3 10.19 -0.04 0.82
C ALA A 3 9.47 1.29 0.57
N ASP A 4 10.15 2.20 -0.11
CA ASP A 4 9.63 3.53 -0.41
C ASP A 4 9.45 3.70 -1.92
N LEU A 5 8.30 4.24 -2.31
CA LEU A 5 7.99 4.70 -3.65
C LEU A 5 7.78 6.20 -3.61
N THR A 6 8.57 6.95 -4.38
CA THR A 6 8.46 8.40 -4.48
C THR A 6 7.90 8.78 -5.85
N LEU A 7 6.83 9.58 -5.85
CA LEU A 7 6.24 10.17 -7.04
C LEU A 7 6.50 11.68 -7.03
N THR A 8 7.21 12.20 -8.01
CA THR A 8 7.44 13.65 -8.14
C THR A 8 6.43 14.26 -9.11
N ALA A 9 5.69 15.25 -8.64
CA ALA A 9 4.73 15.98 -9.45
C ALA A 9 5.36 17.24 -10.07
N GLY A 10 4.79 17.70 -11.19
CA GLY A 10 5.22 18.93 -11.84
C GLY A 10 4.78 20.21 -11.10
N THR A 11 3.79 20.11 -10.22
CA THR A 11 3.27 21.22 -9.40
C THR A 11 2.86 20.73 -8.01
N GLU A 12 2.81 21.64 -7.05
CA GLU A 12 2.39 21.32 -5.69
C GLU A 12 0.91 20.90 -5.63
N GLU A 13 0.07 21.49 -6.49
CA GLU A 13 -1.34 21.12 -6.62
C GLU A 13 -1.50 19.68 -7.12
N ALA A 14 -0.71 19.27 -8.11
CA ALA A 14 -0.69 17.88 -8.57
C ALA A 14 -0.20 16.93 -7.47
N ALA A 15 0.80 17.31 -6.66
CA ALA A 15 1.23 16.51 -5.52
C ALA A 15 0.11 16.34 -4.47
N LYS A 16 -0.67 17.40 -4.18
CA LYS A 16 -1.84 17.33 -3.28
C LYS A 16 -2.92 16.39 -3.81
N GLN A 17 -3.21 16.45 -5.12
CA GLN A 17 -4.17 15.55 -5.75
C GLN A 17 -3.70 14.09 -5.69
N ILE A 18 -2.42 13.83 -5.97
CA ILE A 18 -1.83 12.48 -5.85
C ILE A 18 -1.92 11.98 -4.40
N LEU A 19 -1.62 12.83 -3.41
CA LEU A 19 -1.78 12.48 -2.00
C LEU A 19 -3.22 12.10 -1.67
N ALA A 20 -4.19 12.92 -2.08
CA ALA A 20 -5.62 12.66 -1.81
C ALA A 20 -6.09 11.35 -2.46
N ILE A 21 -5.66 11.08 -3.70
CA ILE A 21 -5.95 9.81 -4.38
C ILE A 21 -5.33 8.64 -3.60
N GLY A 22 -4.06 8.75 -3.21
CA GLY A 22 -3.36 7.72 -2.42
C GLY A 22 -4.08 7.42 -1.11
N GLN A 23 -4.50 8.44 -0.37
CA GLN A 23 -5.26 8.29 0.88
C GLN A 23 -6.63 7.64 0.64
N GLY A 24 -7.34 8.03 -0.42
CA GLY A 24 -8.62 7.42 -0.79
C GLY A 24 -8.48 5.93 -1.13
N LEU A 25 -7.48 5.56 -1.91
CA LEU A 25 -7.20 4.16 -2.25
C LEU A 25 -6.82 3.34 -1.01
N LEU A 26 -6.03 3.90 -0.09
CA LEU A 26 -5.70 3.25 1.19
C LEU A 26 -6.95 3.03 2.05
N ALA A 27 -7.84 4.02 2.13
CA ALA A 27 -9.09 3.91 2.87
C ALA A 27 -9.99 2.80 2.27
N LEU A 28 -10.14 2.77 0.94
CA LEU A 28 -10.90 1.71 0.25
C LEU A 28 -10.30 0.33 0.50
N MET A 29 -8.98 0.21 0.51
CA MET A 29 -8.30 -1.06 0.81
C MET A 29 -8.49 -1.50 2.26
N ALA A 30 -8.49 -0.57 3.22
CA ALA A 30 -8.81 -0.86 4.62
C ALA A 30 -10.24 -1.37 4.80
N LEU A 31 -11.18 -0.93 3.96
CA LEU A 31 -12.59 -1.34 3.98
C LEU A 31 -12.88 -2.70 3.33
N GLN A 32 -11.91 -3.32 2.64
CA GLN A 32 -12.04 -4.66 2.06
C GLN A 32 -11.99 -5.76 3.15
N THR A 33 -12.98 -5.75 4.04
CA THR A 33 -13.08 -6.65 5.21
C THR A 33 -13.23 -8.13 4.83
N ASP A 34 -13.64 -8.42 3.59
CA ASP A 34 -13.69 -9.75 2.99
C ASP A 34 -12.30 -10.31 2.63
N LYS A 35 -11.27 -9.45 2.62
CA LYS A 35 -9.89 -9.79 2.28
C LYS A 35 -8.94 -9.34 3.40
N PRO A 36 -8.67 -10.20 4.40
CA PRO A 36 -7.80 -9.84 5.52
C PRO A 36 -6.38 -9.43 5.07
N GLU A 37 -5.89 -9.95 3.94
CA GLU A 37 -4.63 -9.50 3.34
C GLU A 37 -4.66 -8.03 2.91
N ALA A 38 -5.78 -7.53 2.40
CA ALA A 38 -5.94 -6.16 1.94
C ALA A 38 -5.94 -5.20 3.13
N THR A 39 -6.66 -5.54 4.20
CA THR A 39 -6.65 -4.77 5.44
C THR A 39 -5.26 -4.73 6.08
N LYS A 40 -4.52 -5.86 6.11
CA LYS A 40 -3.13 -5.90 6.58
C LYS A 40 -2.22 -4.99 5.75
N LEU A 41 -2.33 -5.04 4.42
CA LEU A 41 -1.54 -4.19 3.53
C LEU A 41 -1.87 -2.69 3.70
N ALA A 42 -3.15 -2.34 3.92
CA ALA A 42 -3.56 -0.95 4.16
C ALA A 42 -2.92 -0.37 5.42
N GLN A 43 -2.81 -1.17 6.49
CA GLN A 43 -2.13 -0.77 7.72
C GLN A 43 -0.62 -0.68 7.58
N ALA A 44 -0.04 -1.45 6.66
CA ALA A 44 1.39 -1.45 6.38
C ALA A 44 1.83 -0.30 5.46
N LEU A 45 0.91 0.36 4.76
CA LEU A 45 1.19 1.44 3.83
C LEU A 45 0.90 2.80 4.45
N ALA A 46 1.83 3.73 4.26
CA ALA A 46 1.67 5.13 4.59
C ALA A 46 1.92 5.98 3.35
N VAL A 47 1.15 7.07 3.19
CA VAL A 47 1.37 8.05 2.13
C VAL A 47 1.53 9.43 2.76
N LYS A 48 2.55 10.17 2.32
CA LYS A 48 2.82 11.54 2.76
C LYS A 48 3.28 12.40 1.59
N GLN A 49 3.06 13.70 1.67
CA GLN A 49 3.63 14.66 0.73
C GLN A 49 4.86 15.32 1.36
N ASP A 50 5.87 15.55 0.52
CA ASP A 50 7.10 16.27 0.81
C ASP A 50 7.37 17.25 -0.34
N GLY A 51 6.87 18.48 -0.19
CA GLY A 51 6.89 19.49 -1.25
C GLY A 51 6.18 19.01 -2.53
N LEU A 52 6.94 18.90 -3.63
CA LEU A 52 6.46 18.40 -4.92
C LEU A 52 6.42 16.87 -5.01
N SER A 53 6.90 16.17 -3.99
CA SER A 53 6.96 14.71 -3.98
C SER A 53 5.88 14.11 -3.10
N VAL A 54 5.37 12.95 -3.49
CA VAL A 54 4.53 12.08 -2.66
C VAL A 54 5.30 10.81 -2.39
N VAL A 55 5.52 10.49 -1.12
CA VAL A 55 6.23 9.30 -0.67
C VAL A 55 5.22 8.31 -0.14
N VAL A 56 5.20 7.13 -0.74
CA VAL A 56 4.46 5.96 -0.26
C VAL A 56 5.46 5.01 0.39
N THR A 57 5.25 4.70 1.65
CA THR A 57 6.13 3.84 2.44
C THR A 57 5.38 2.57 2.82
N LEU A 58 5.91 1.42 2.42
CA LEU A 58 5.45 0.11 2.86
C LEU A 58 6.34 -0.37 4.01
N ARG A 59 5.75 -0.60 5.19
CA ARG A 59 6.40 -1.20 6.36
C ARG A 59 5.69 -2.49 6.72
N LEU A 60 6.29 -3.60 6.31
CA LEU A 60 5.76 -4.92 6.58
C LEU A 60 6.70 -5.68 7.54
N PRO A 61 6.17 -6.18 8.68
CA PRO A 61 6.90 -7.11 9.53
C PRO A 61 7.27 -8.38 8.75
N ALA A 62 8.44 -8.96 9.04
CA ALA A 62 8.91 -10.15 8.31
C ALA A 62 7.97 -11.35 8.47
N GLY A 63 7.33 -11.50 9.64
CA GLY A 63 6.32 -12.54 9.87
C GLY A 63 5.12 -12.41 8.93
N ASP A 64 4.54 -11.21 8.83
CA ASP A 64 3.40 -10.94 7.94
C ASP A 64 3.77 -11.10 6.46
N ALA A 65 5.00 -10.71 6.08
CA ALA A 65 5.49 -10.91 4.72
C ALA A 65 5.56 -12.39 4.34
N VAL A 66 6.06 -13.24 5.24
CA VAL A 66 6.14 -14.69 5.03
C VAL A 66 4.75 -15.30 4.95
N GLU A 67 3.81 -14.87 5.79
CA GLU A 67 2.41 -15.32 5.73
C GLU A 67 1.74 -14.99 4.39
N LEU A 68 1.90 -13.75 3.91
CA LEU A 68 1.35 -13.33 2.62
C LEU A 68 1.91 -14.16 1.45
N ILE A 69 3.21 -14.44 1.44
CA ILE A 69 3.85 -15.28 0.41
C ILE A 69 3.27 -16.71 0.45
N LYS A 70 3.14 -17.30 1.64
CA LYS A 70 2.56 -18.65 1.80
C LYS A 70 1.10 -18.69 1.34
N GLN A 71 0.30 -17.70 1.71
CA GLN A 71 -1.10 -17.59 1.28
C GLN A 71 -1.20 -17.44 -0.24
N HIS A 72 -0.30 -16.68 -0.86
CA HIS A 72 -0.27 -16.54 -2.31
C HIS A 72 0.09 -17.85 -3.02
N GLN A 73 1.11 -18.58 -2.54
CA GLN A 73 1.47 -19.90 -3.06
C GLN A 73 0.33 -20.91 -2.92
N ALA A 74 -0.35 -20.93 -1.77
CA ALA A 74 -1.50 -21.80 -1.54
C ALA A 74 -2.69 -21.46 -2.45
N LYS A 75 -2.93 -20.18 -2.75
CA LYS A 75 -3.95 -19.73 -3.71
C LYS A 75 -3.60 -20.10 -5.15
N GLN A 76 -2.32 -20.04 -5.54
CA GLN A 76 -1.87 -20.45 -6.87
C GLN A 76 -1.93 -21.98 -7.07
N ALA A 77 -1.56 -22.76 -6.06
CA ALA A 77 -1.63 -24.23 -6.10
C ALA A 77 -3.08 -24.78 -6.14
N ARG A 78 -4.07 -23.95 -5.81
CA ARG A 78 -5.51 -24.29 -5.83
C ARG A 78 -6.24 -23.81 -7.08
N LYS A 79 -5.58 -23.06 -7.97
CA LYS A 79 -6.14 -22.74 -9.30
C LYS A 79 -6.03 -24.01 -10.16
N PRO A 80 -7.15 -24.56 -10.68
CA PRO A 80 -7.12 -25.75 -11.54
C PRO A 80 -6.36 -25.49 -12.85
#